data_AF-A0A1M6V7K8-F1
#
_entry.id   AF-A0A1M6V7K8-F1
#
_cell.length_a   1.000
_cell.length_b   1.000
_cell.length_c   1.000
_cell.angle_alpha   90.00
_cell.angle_beta   90.00
_cell.angle_gamma   90.00
#
_symmetry.space_group_name_H-M   'P 1'
#
loop_
_entity.id
_entity.type
_entity.pdbx_description
1 polymer ?
#
loop_
_entity_poly.entity_id
_entity_poly.type
_entity_poly.pdbx_seq_one_letter_code
_entity_poly.pdbx_strand_id
1 'polypeptide(L)'
;MQYVYVKDSEGYVSKKLKSDVCKGEKIISEKAYLKASGLAYYEKTFGHGGARENAGRKPKFSQPLKIQMRVTKEEKDFISYAREHGLILANLMKI
;
A
#
# COMPACT_ATOMS: atom_id res chain seq x y z
N MET A 1 -8.63 15.86 15.02
CA MET A 1 -9.52 15.20 14.06
C MET A 1 -10.22 14.03 14.77
N GLN A 2 -11.56 14.00 14.82
CA GLN A 2 -12.32 12.99 15.56
C GLN A 2 -12.74 11.85 14.62
N TYR A 3 -12.31 10.63 14.91
CA TYR A 3 -12.73 9.43 14.18
C TYR A 3 -13.98 8.83 14.82
N VAL A 4 -14.82 8.25 13.98
CA VAL A 4 -16.03 7.51 14.39
C VAL A 4 -16.07 6.15 13.70
N TYR A 5 -16.73 5.21 14.36
CA TYR A 5 -16.99 3.90 13.81
C TYR A 5 -18.39 3.89 13.23
N VAL A 6 -18.54 3.44 11.99
CA VAL A 6 -19.82 3.45 11.28
C VAL A 6 -20.15 2.07 10.73
N LYS A 7 -21.45 1.81 10.61
CA LYS A 7 -22.03 0.62 9.99
C LYS A 7 -22.97 1.02 8.86
N ASP A 8 -22.78 0.43 7.71
CA ASP A 8 -23.56 0.70 6.51
C ASP A 8 -24.85 -0.14 6.50
N SER A 9 -25.80 0.19 5.63
CA SER A 9 -27.06 -0.55 5.47
C SER A 9 -26.86 -2.00 5.07
N GLU A 10 -25.78 -2.30 4.34
CA GLU A 10 -25.38 -3.65 3.93
C GLU A 10 -24.68 -4.43 5.04
N GLY A 11 -24.39 -3.78 6.18
CA GLY A 11 -23.80 -4.42 7.35
C GLY A 11 -22.28 -4.30 7.46
N TYR A 12 -21.61 -3.73 6.47
CA TYR A 12 -20.18 -3.42 6.52
C TYR A 12 -19.85 -2.38 7.59
N VAL A 13 -18.68 -2.49 8.20
CA VAL A 13 -18.22 -1.61 9.28
C VAL A 13 -16.88 -0.96 8.93
N SER A 14 -16.76 0.35 9.13
CA SER A 14 -15.55 1.10 8.81
C SER A 14 -15.22 2.19 9.85
N LYS A 15 -13.94 2.57 9.93
CA LYS A 15 -13.46 3.69 10.75
C LYS A 15 -13.16 4.86 9.82
N LYS A 16 -13.89 5.96 9.98
CA LYS A 16 -13.78 7.16 9.13
C LYS A 16 -13.73 8.42 9.99
N LEU A 17 -13.33 9.55 9.40
CA LEU A 17 -13.45 10.84 10.07
C LEU A 17 -14.93 11.20 10.21
N LYS A 18 -15.27 11.94 11.28
CA LYS A 18 -16.65 12.40 11.51
C LYS A 18 -17.19 13.27 10.37
N SER A 19 -16.30 13.96 9.64
CA SER A 19 -16.63 14.75 8.44
C SER A 19 -17.04 13.90 7.23
N ASP A 20 -16.58 12.66 7.16
CA ASP A 20 -16.65 11.82 5.97
C ASP A 20 -17.79 10.79 6.06
N VAL A 21 -18.63 10.90 7.09
CA VAL A 21 -19.77 10.00 7.32
C VAL A 21 -20.86 10.29 6.29
N CYS A 22 -21.21 9.27 5.52
CA CYS A 22 -22.20 9.40 4.46
C CYS A 22 -23.65 9.29 5.00
N LYS A 23 -24.61 9.85 4.26
CA LYS A 23 -26.03 9.74 4.61
C LYS A 23 -26.49 8.29 4.43
N GLY A 24 -26.76 7.61 5.54
CA GLY A 24 -27.19 6.20 5.56
C GLY A 24 -26.32 5.31 6.45
N GLU A 25 -25.12 5.78 6.81
CA GLU A 25 -24.22 5.10 7.72
C GLU A 25 -24.63 5.39 9.18
N LYS A 26 -24.71 4.36 10.02
CA LYS A 26 -25.03 4.51 11.45
C LYS A 26 -23.75 4.50 12.27
N ILE A 27 -23.56 5.50 13.12
CA ILE A 27 -22.45 5.52 14.08
C ILE A 27 -22.69 4.43 15.13
N ILE A 28 -21.67 3.60 15.36
CA ILE A 28 -21.70 2.49 16.31
C ILE A 28 -20.58 2.65 17.36
N SER A 29 -20.67 1.87 18.42
CA SER A 29 -19.60 1.80 19.42
C SER A 29 -18.39 1.02 18.90
N GLU A 30 -17.22 1.32 19.45
CA GLU A 30 -15.97 0.62 19.11
C GLU A 30 -16.05 -0.88 19.38
N LYS A 31 -16.69 -1.29 20.49
CA LYS A 31 -16.90 -2.71 20.81
C LYS A 31 -17.72 -3.42 19.73
N ALA A 32 -18.78 -2.78 19.24
CA ALA A 32 -19.59 -3.32 18.16
C ALA A 32 -18.79 -3.43 16.85
N TYR A 33 -17.96 -2.42 16.57
CA TYR A 33 -17.06 -2.40 15.42
C TYR A 33 -16.01 -3.53 15.47
N LEU A 34 -15.32 -3.73 16.59
CA LEU A 34 -14.30 -4.76 16.75
C LEU A 34 -14.86 -6.18 16.62
N LYS A 35 -16.10 -6.39 17.08
CA LYS A 35 -16.80 -7.66 16.91
C LYS A 35 -17.22 -7.89 15.46
N ALA A 36 -17.80 -6.89 14.81
CA ALA A 36 -18.30 -6.99 13.44
C ALA A 36 -17.19 -7.05 12.38
N SER A 37 -16.07 -6.34 12.61
CA SER A 37 -14.90 -6.36 11.72
C SER A 37 -14.07 -7.65 11.84
N GLY A 38 -14.34 -8.47 12.86
CA GLY A 38 -13.57 -9.68 13.16
C GLY A 38 -12.22 -9.39 13.84
N LEU A 39 -11.83 -8.12 14.04
CA LEU A 39 -10.55 -7.75 14.65
C LEU A 39 -10.37 -8.35 16.05
N ALA A 40 -11.43 -8.38 16.86
CA ALA A 40 -11.38 -9.00 18.19
C ALA A 40 -11.08 -10.51 18.14
N TYR A 41 -11.58 -11.19 17.10
CA TYR A 41 -11.28 -12.60 16.87
C TYR A 41 -9.84 -12.76 16.38
N TYR A 42 -9.40 -11.94 15.42
CA TYR A 42 -8.03 -11.96 14.90
C TYR A 42 -6.99 -11.70 15.98
N GLU A 43 -7.20 -10.72 16.85
CA GLU A 43 -6.29 -10.39 17.95
C GLU A 43 -6.15 -11.57 18.95
N LYS A 44 -7.27 -12.24 19.26
CA LYS A 44 -7.27 -13.41 20.14
C LYS A 44 -6.62 -14.65 19.50
N THR A 45 -6.82 -14.84 18.19
CA THR A 45 -6.36 -16.05 17.48
C THR A 45 -4.94 -15.94 16.95
N PHE A 46 -4.53 -14.74 16.52
CA PHE A 46 -3.21 -14.46 15.94
C PHE A 46 -2.33 -13.58 16.85
N GLY A 47 -2.67 -13.47 18.14
CA GLY A 47 -1.88 -12.72 19.14
C GLY A 47 -0.48 -13.31 19.39
N HIS A 48 -0.26 -14.55 19.00
CA HIS A 48 1.07 -15.17 18.95
C HIS A 48 1.56 -15.26 17.51
N GLY A 49 2.33 -14.24 17.12
CA GLY A 49 2.77 -14.05 15.75
C GLY A 49 3.29 -12.64 15.53
N GLY A 50 4.22 -12.19 16.38
CA GLY A 50 4.93 -10.95 16.13
C GLY A 50 5.73 -11.08 14.84
N ALA A 51 5.59 -10.09 13.96
CA ALA A 51 6.51 -9.90 12.85
C ALA A 51 7.93 -9.72 13.43
N ARG A 52 8.79 -10.74 13.28
CA ARG A 52 10.22 -10.63 13.61
C ARG A 52 10.82 -9.37 12.97
N GLU A 53 11.91 -8.81 13.51
CA GLU A 53 12.72 -7.90 12.71
C GLU A 53 12.96 -8.53 11.33
N ASN A 54 12.52 -7.86 10.25
CA ASN A 54 12.41 -8.33 8.85
C ASN A 54 11.10 -8.98 8.36
N ALA A 55 10.02 -9.01 9.14
CA ALA A 55 8.72 -9.44 8.63
C ALA A 55 7.94 -8.25 8.04
N GLY A 56 7.85 -8.27 6.71
CA GLY A 56 7.11 -7.33 5.86
C GLY A 56 7.20 -7.79 4.41
N ARG A 57 6.51 -7.11 3.48
CA ARG A 57 6.78 -7.28 2.04
C ARG A 57 8.19 -6.74 1.76
N LYS A 58 9.17 -7.65 1.64
CA LYS A 58 10.47 -7.28 1.11
C LYS A 58 10.30 -6.91 -0.37
N PRO A 59 10.91 -5.83 -0.88
CA PRO A 59 11.10 -5.71 -2.31
C PRO A 59 11.79 -7.00 -2.80
N LYS A 60 11.40 -7.51 -3.97
CA LYS A 60 11.99 -8.75 -4.53
C LYS A 60 13.53 -8.65 -4.65
N PHE A 61 14.06 -7.43 -4.64
CA PHE A 61 15.49 -7.09 -4.69
C PHE A 61 15.91 -6.30 -3.45
N SER A 62 17.18 -6.42 -3.06
CA SER A 62 17.76 -5.78 -1.86
C SER A 62 17.72 -4.26 -1.85
N GLN A 63 17.44 -3.63 -2.99
CA GLN A 63 17.29 -2.19 -3.15
C GLN A 63 15.94 -1.88 -3.82
N PRO A 64 15.30 -0.75 -3.47
CA PRO A 64 14.15 -0.27 -4.22
C PRO A 64 14.55 -0.09 -5.68
N LEU A 65 13.69 -0.54 -6.62
CA LEU A 65 13.84 -0.21 -8.03
C LEU A 65 13.94 1.31 -8.13
N LYS A 66 15.13 1.83 -8.48
CA LYS A 66 15.32 3.25 -8.76
C LYS A 66 14.32 3.62 -9.86
N ILE A 67 13.33 4.43 -9.48
CA ILE A 67 12.32 5.13 -10.28
C ILE A 67 12.11 4.55 -11.68
N GLN A 68 10.96 3.90 -11.91
CA GLN A 68 10.47 3.69 -13.26
C GLN A 68 10.11 5.04 -13.87
N MET A 69 11.04 5.63 -14.64
CA MET A 69 10.75 6.80 -15.46
C MET A 69 9.93 6.37 -16.68
N ARG A 70 8.85 7.11 -16.96
CA ARG A 70 8.13 6.96 -18.23
C ARG A 70 8.97 7.63 -19.31
N VAL A 71 9.37 6.85 -20.29
CA VAL A 71 10.10 7.31 -21.47
C VAL A 71 9.20 7.24 -22.70
N THR A 72 9.49 8.08 -23.68
CA THR A 72 8.87 8.01 -25.02
C THR A 72 9.29 6.73 -25.74
N LYS A 73 8.62 6.42 -26.85
CA LYS A 73 8.96 5.23 -27.66
C LYS A 73 10.37 5.31 -28.23
N GLU A 74 10.77 6.48 -28.71
CA GLU A 74 12.10 6.73 -29.29
C GLU A 74 13.21 6.53 -28.26
N GLU A 75 13.05 7.06 -27.04
CA GLU A 75 14.00 6.86 -25.95
C GLU A 75 14.10 5.39 -25.54
N LYS A 76 12.98 4.66 -25.54
CA LYS A 76 12.98 3.22 -25.24
C LYS A 76 13.74 2.42 -26.30
N ASP A 77 13.53 2.75 -27.57
CA ASP A 77 14.21 2.11 -28.70
C ASP A 77 15.72 2.42 -28.66
N PHE A 78 16.08 3.68 -28.37
CA PHE A 78 17.47 4.09 -28.17
C PHE A 78 18.16 3.36 -27.01
N ILE A 79 17.50 3.25 -25.85
CA ILE A 79 18.04 2.50 -24.70
C ILE A 79 18.28 1.03 -25.07
N SER A 80 17.41 0.45 -25.90
CA SER A 80 17.53 -0.95 -26.35
C SER A 80 18.71 -1.11 -27.30
N TYR A 81 18.82 -0.24 -28.31
CA TYR A 81 19.96 -0.15 -29.22
C TYR A 81 21.29 0.02 -28.46
N ALA A 82 21.33 0.94 -27.48
CA ALA A 82 22.52 1.21 -26.69
C ALA A 82 23.01 -0.02 -25.91
N ARG A 83 22.09 -0.84 -25.38
CA ARG A 83 22.44 -2.09 -24.67
C ARG A 83 23.02 -3.14 -25.60
N GLU A 84 22.45 -3.31 -26.78
CA GLU A 84 22.93 -4.27 -27.78
C GLU A 84 24.34 -3.94 -28.27
N HIS A 85 24.67 -2.65 -28.35
CA HIS A 85 25.96 -2.15 -28.83
C HIS A 85 26.95 -1.83 -27.71
N GLY A 86 26.62 -2.18 -26.45
CA GLY A 86 27.50 -1.96 -25.30
C GLY A 86 27.80 -0.49 -24.99
N LEU A 87 26.92 0.44 -25.40
CA LEU A 87 27.07 1.86 -25.14
C LEU A 87 26.74 2.17 -23.68
N ILE A 88 27.79 2.48 -22.91
CA ILE A 88 27.66 2.89 -21.51
C ILE A 88 27.42 4.41 -21.47
N LEU A 89 26.20 4.82 -21.09
CA LEU A 89 25.82 6.24 -21.01
C LEU A 89 26.77 7.08 -20.15
N ALA A 90 27.30 6.53 -19.05
CA ALA A 90 28.28 7.23 -18.21
C ALA A 90 29.53 7.66 -19.00
N ASN A 91 30.01 6.82 -19.91
CA ASN A 91 31.18 7.12 -20.75
C ASN A 91 30.87 8.21 -21.79
N LEU A 92 29.61 8.27 -22.25
CA LEU A 92 29.17 9.24 -23.26
C LEU A 92 28.86 10.62 -22.65
N MET A 93 28.30 10.65 -21.45
CA MET A 93 27.82 11.88 -20.82
C MET A 93 28.90 12.63 -20.01
N LYS A 94 30.13 12.11 -19.89
CA LYS A 94 31.22 12.69 -19.07
C LYS A 94 30.72 13.14 -17.68
N ILE A 95 29.99 12.26 -16.98
CA ILE A 95 29.55 12.47 -15.59
C ILE A 95 30.51 11.73 -14.66
#